data_AF-A0AAD5PL64-F1
#
_entry.id   AF-A0AAD5PL64-F1
#
_cell.length_a   1.000
_cell.length_b   1.000
_cell.length_c   1.000
_cell.angle_alpha   90.00
_cell.angle_beta   90.00
_cell.angle_gamma   90.00
#
_symmetry.space_group_name_H-M   'P 1'
#
loop_
_entity.id
_entity.type
_entity.pdbx_description
1 polymer ?
#
loop_
_entity_poly.entity_id
_entity_poly.type
_entity_poly.pdbx_seq_one_letter_code
_entity_poly.pdbx_strand_id
1 'polypeptide(L)'
;MIYVCRKEHFNAAHKLWNPKWSEEKNTEVFGPCANVNWHGHNFELIVTVKGLPDPETGFVVDLKKLSMLIRSLIIDQVDHKNLNIDVPFMEGKLASCENLVMEFWKILDPAVKEITPHGGERSGDLHASNLVHSMVKLDSNLSFRGMGGDYSKDAGVVLAVDYAEIALMGFLEVVLGFRKVLKYLKLIKNDILQFKPDAIVLVDYGGFNMKIAAFATENKIPVHYYIPPKVWAWNQKRALKLKSTTDFIYSILPFETEFFQKFGMDVKYVGNPLLDEIRKFNQHEFFYQKNTISYQPIIALLPGSRKQEVNSMLTKMMELVHEFPNAQFIIAGVDSLDPAVYAPAQKAGIKHEFYFVCDCKEIDPSSIYFFGKSDWRERSCEGVDPR
;
A
#
# COMPACT_ATOMS: atom_id res chain seq x y z
N MET A 1 -5.24 -14.97 0.84
CA MET A 1 -5.25 -14.26 2.14
C MET A 1 -6.46 -14.68 2.94
N ILE A 2 -6.31 -14.73 4.26
CA ILE A 2 -7.34 -15.11 5.22
C ILE A 2 -7.70 -13.86 6.04
N TYR A 3 -9.00 -13.72 6.35
CA TYR A 3 -9.49 -12.70 7.26
C TYR A 3 -9.69 -13.35 8.63
N VAL A 4 -9.17 -12.72 9.67
CA VAL A 4 -9.43 -13.12 11.05
C VAL A 4 -10.03 -11.94 11.79
N CYS A 5 -11.10 -12.20 12.54
CA CYS A 5 -11.83 -11.16 13.25
C CYS A 5 -11.65 -11.35 14.75
N ARG A 6 -11.36 -10.26 15.45
CA ARG A 6 -11.45 -10.19 16.91
C ARG A 6 -12.60 -9.27 17.29
N LYS A 7 -13.49 -9.79 18.12
CA LYS A 7 -14.67 -9.10 18.63
C LYS A 7 -14.46 -8.81 20.10
N GLU A 8 -14.64 -7.55 20.48
CA GLU A 8 -14.56 -7.06 21.85
C GLU A 8 -15.80 -6.21 22.15
N HIS A 9 -16.14 -6.08 23.44
CA HIS A 9 -17.31 -5.34 23.90
C HIS A 9 -16.90 -4.26 24.89
N PHE A 10 -17.61 -3.14 24.87
CA PHE A 10 -17.49 -2.11 25.90
C PHE A 10 -18.84 -1.40 26.08
N ASN A 11 -19.06 -0.84 27.25
CA ASN A 11 -20.25 -0.07 27.57
C ASN A 11 -19.86 1.37 27.79
N ALA A 12 -20.48 2.32 27.11
CA ALA A 12 -20.12 3.72 27.28
C ALA A 12 -21.34 4.64 27.21
N ALA A 13 -21.28 5.74 27.95
CA ALA A 13 -22.26 6.81 27.87
C ALA A 13 -21.86 7.83 26.79
N HIS A 14 -22.82 8.41 26.10
CA HIS A 14 -22.55 9.49 25.15
C HIS A 14 -23.77 10.38 24.90
N LYS A 15 -23.52 11.47 24.17
CA LYS A 15 -24.52 12.36 23.60
C LYS A 15 -24.03 12.83 22.23
N LEU A 16 -24.94 12.82 21.26
CA LEU A 16 -24.76 13.50 20.00
C LEU A 16 -25.32 14.91 20.11
N TRP A 17 -24.44 15.89 20.09
CA TRP A 17 -24.82 17.29 20.24
C TRP A 17 -23.87 18.21 19.49
N ASN A 18 -24.44 19.03 18.62
CA ASN A 18 -23.72 20.11 17.96
C ASN A 18 -23.96 21.42 18.72
N PRO A 19 -22.93 22.01 19.36
CA PRO A 19 -23.08 23.23 20.15
C PRO A 19 -23.41 24.47 19.30
N LYS A 20 -23.29 24.39 17.97
CA LYS A 20 -23.65 25.47 17.04
C LYS A 20 -25.12 25.44 16.62
N TRP A 21 -25.87 24.41 17.01
CA TRP A 21 -27.26 24.24 16.65
C TRP A 21 -28.17 24.57 17.83
N SER A 22 -29.41 24.97 17.54
CA SER A 22 -30.44 25.08 18.57
C SER A 22 -30.78 23.72 19.17
N GLU A 23 -31.43 23.72 20.33
CA GLU A 23 -31.89 22.50 20.98
C GLU A 23 -32.90 21.73 20.13
N GLU A 24 -33.82 22.44 19.48
CA GLU A 24 -34.81 21.83 18.58
C GLU A 24 -34.13 21.12 17.43
N LYS A 25 -33.13 21.76 16.80
CA LYS A 25 -32.39 21.16 15.69
C LYS A 25 -31.56 19.95 16.12
N ASN A 26 -30.94 20.00 17.29
CA ASN A 26 -30.23 18.83 17.83
C ASN A 26 -31.19 17.67 18.11
N THR A 27 -32.36 17.97 18.68
CA THR A 27 -33.40 16.98 18.97
C THR A 27 -33.99 16.38 17.69
N GLU A 28 -34.23 17.21 16.67
CA GLU A 28 -34.71 16.77 15.36
C GLU A 28 -33.71 15.83 14.67
N VAL A 29 -32.43 16.18 14.67
CA VAL A 29 -31.39 15.45 13.91
C VAL A 29 -30.90 14.21 14.66
N PHE A 30 -30.62 14.33 15.96
CA PHE A 30 -30.02 13.25 16.74
C PHE A 30 -31.03 12.48 17.61
N GLY A 31 -32.27 12.95 17.71
CA GLY A 31 -33.35 12.25 18.40
C GLY A 31 -32.99 11.92 19.84
N PRO A 32 -33.24 10.68 20.31
CA PRO A 32 -32.88 10.23 21.65
C PRO A 32 -31.39 10.43 22.01
N CYS A 33 -30.51 10.46 21.01
CA CYS A 33 -29.08 10.64 21.24
C CYS A 33 -28.69 12.07 21.63
N ALA A 34 -29.58 13.05 21.45
CA ALA A 34 -29.42 14.43 21.92
C ALA A 34 -29.83 14.62 23.40
N ASN A 35 -30.14 13.55 24.14
CA ASN A 35 -30.58 13.63 25.54
C ASN A 35 -29.61 14.48 26.39
N VAL A 36 -30.16 15.48 27.09
CA VAL A 36 -29.41 16.39 27.95
C VAL A 36 -28.65 15.65 29.07
N ASN A 37 -29.18 14.52 29.53
CA ASN A 37 -28.63 13.71 30.61
C ASN A 37 -27.71 12.58 30.12
N TRP A 38 -27.31 12.59 28.84
CA TRP A 38 -26.57 11.49 28.21
C TRP A 38 -27.37 10.17 28.20
N HIS A 39 -26.81 9.14 27.59
CA HIS A 39 -27.36 7.79 27.64
C HIS A 39 -26.26 6.77 27.36
N GLY A 40 -26.43 5.56 27.91
CA GLY A 40 -25.51 4.45 27.74
C GLY A 40 -25.86 3.57 26.55
N HIS A 41 -24.84 3.01 25.90
CA HIS A 41 -24.96 1.91 24.95
C HIS A 41 -23.96 0.83 25.26
N ASN A 42 -24.30 -0.38 24.82
CA ASN A 42 -23.38 -1.50 24.73
C ASN A 42 -22.86 -1.52 23.30
N PHE A 43 -21.56 -1.38 23.15
CA PHE A 43 -20.88 -1.35 21.86
C PHE A 43 -20.20 -2.67 21.59
N GLU A 44 -20.16 -3.02 20.32
CA GLU A 44 -19.43 -4.15 19.80
C GLU A 44 -18.38 -3.65 18.81
N LEU A 45 -17.12 -3.87 19.13
CA LEU A 45 -16.00 -3.55 18.27
C LEU A 45 -15.53 -4.84 17.58
N ILE A 46 -15.61 -4.86 16.25
CA ILE A 46 -15.08 -5.94 15.43
C ILE A 46 -13.86 -5.41 14.68
N VAL A 47 -12.69 -5.96 15.00
CA VAL A 47 -11.43 -5.67 14.30
C VAL A 47 -11.12 -6.85 13.39
N THR A 48 -11.08 -6.57 12.09
CA THR A 48 -10.77 -7.57 11.06
C THR A 48 -9.36 -7.34 10.56
N VAL A 49 -8.51 -8.37 10.66
CA VAL A 49 -7.15 -8.37 10.13
C VAL A 49 -7.08 -9.29 8.92
N LYS A 50 -6.53 -8.77 7.82
CA LYS A 50 -6.32 -9.51 6.57
C LYS A 50 -4.82 -9.77 6.39
N GLY A 51 -4.45 -11.01 6.10
CA GLY A 51 -3.06 -11.36 5.83
C GLY A 51 -2.90 -12.76 5.22
N LEU A 52 -1.65 -13.14 4.96
CA LEU A 52 -1.30 -14.52 4.69
C LEU A 52 -0.98 -15.21 6.02
N PRO A 53 -1.40 -16.47 6.23
CA PRO A 53 -0.89 -17.26 7.34
C PRO A 53 0.63 -17.32 7.29
N ASP A 54 1.27 -16.96 8.39
CA ASP A 54 2.69 -17.17 8.59
C ASP A 54 3.01 -18.67 8.40
N PRO A 55 4.05 -19.02 7.61
CA PRO A 55 4.32 -20.41 7.22
C PRO A 55 4.78 -21.30 8.37
N GLU A 56 5.29 -20.74 9.47
CA GLU A 56 5.74 -21.50 10.64
C GLU A 56 4.63 -21.68 11.68
N THR A 57 3.82 -20.64 11.90
CA THR A 57 2.80 -20.58 12.95
C THR A 57 1.38 -20.83 12.44
N GLY A 58 1.14 -20.63 11.14
CA GLY A 58 -0.18 -20.73 10.51
C GLY A 58 -1.12 -19.57 10.84
N PHE A 59 -0.64 -18.52 11.50
CA PHE A 59 -1.47 -17.40 11.94
C PHE A 59 -1.38 -16.22 10.98
N VAL A 60 -2.52 -15.56 10.72
CA VAL A 60 -2.54 -14.24 10.07
C VAL A 60 -2.05 -13.16 11.05
N VAL A 61 -2.49 -13.29 12.30
CA VAL A 61 -2.06 -12.51 13.45
C VAL A 61 -2.35 -13.35 14.68
N ASP A 62 -1.50 -13.25 15.70
CA ASP A 62 -1.78 -13.85 16.99
C ASP A 62 -3.01 -13.16 17.62
N LEU A 63 -4.15 -13.88 17.67
CA LEU A 63 -5.42 -13.34 18.19
C LEU A 63 -5.34 -12.95 19.66
N LYS A 64 -4.43 -13.53 20.45
CA LYS A 64 -4.22 -13.14 21.85
C LYS A 64 -3.50 -11.80 21.91
N LYS A 65 -2.46 -11.60 21.10
CA LYS A 65 -1.78 -10.30 20.98
C LYS A 65 -2.73 -9.21 20.46
N LEU A 66 -3.52 -9.52 19.43
CA LEU A 66 -4.53 -8.61 18.89
C LEU A 66 -5.56 -8.23 19.96
N SER A 67 -6.07 -9.19 20.75
CA SER A 67 -7.00 -8.91 21.85
C SER A 67 -6.38 -8.00 22.92
N MET A 68 -5.15 -8.29 23.36
CA MET A 68 -4.46 -7.46 24.36
C MET A 68 -4.23 -6.04 23.85
N LEU A 69 -3.90 -5.89 22.57
CA LEU A 69 -3.68 -4.61 21.90
C LEU A 69 -4.96 -3.79 21.79
N ILE A 70 -6.05 -4.40 21.31
CA ILE A 70 -7.37 -3.74 21.24
C ILE A 70 -7.82 -3.30 22.63
N ARG A 71 -7.62 -4.16 23.63
CA ARG A 71 -8.03 -3.86 24.99
C ARG A 71 -7.28 -2.67 25.58
N SER A 72 -5.95 -2.69 25.53
CA SER A 72 -5.13 -1.65 26.13
C SER A 72 -5.26 -0.29 25.45
N LEU A 73 -5.35 -0.29 24.11
CA LEU A 73 -5.38 0.94 23.32
C LEU A 73 -6.79 1.53 23.18
N ILE A 74 -7.83 0.68 23.16
CA ILE A 74 -9.21 1.12 22.92
C ILE A 74 -10.10 0.83 24.11
N ILE A 75 -10.34 -0.45 24.45
CA ILE A 75 -11.40 -0.83 25.41
C ILE A 75 -11.18 -0.16 26.77
N ASP A 76 -9.98 -0.23 27.33
CA ASP A 76 -9.67 0.39 28.62
C ASP A 76 -9.78 1.94 28.58
N GLN A 77 -9.73 2.53 27.39
CA GLN A 77 -9.92 3.96 27.18
C GLN A 77 -11.38 4.38 27.13
N VAL A 78 -12.31 3.49 26.76
CA VAL A 78 -13.72 3.84 26.49
C VAL A 78 -14.74 3.10 27.35
N ASP A 79 -14.38 1.97 27.93
CA ASP A 79 -15.30 1.13 28.72
C ASP A 79 -15.66 1.79 30.05
N HIS A 80 -16.95 1.72 30.39
CA HIS A 80 -17.58 2.36 31.54
C HIS A 80 -17.32 3.87 31.67
N LYS A 81 -17.09 4.55 30.55
CA LYS A 81 -16.78 5.99 30.47
C LYS A 81 -17.80 6.77 29.67
N ASN A 82 -17.79 8.09 29.80
CA ASN A 82 -18.51 8.98 28.92
C ASN A 82 -17.62 9.39 27.73
N LEU A 83 -18.00 8.97 26.52
CA LEU A 83 -17.24 9.18 25.28
C LEU A 83 -16.98 10.64 24.96
N ASN A 84 -17.82 11.56 25.45
CA ASN A 84 -17.69 12.97 25.14
C ASN A 84 -16.72 13.73 26.06
N ILE A 85 -16.49 13.24 27.29
CA ILE A 85 -15.75 13.98 28.33
C ILE A 85 -14.59 13.19 28.95
N ASP A 86 -14.68 11.86 28.99
CA ASP A 86 -13.68 11.02 29.67
C ASP A 86 -12.67 10.38 28.70
N VAL A 87 -12.87 10.57 27.39
CA VAL A 87 -12.07 9.95 26.32
C VAL A 87 -11.30 11.04 25.58
N PRO A 88 -9.99 11.23 25.86
CA PRO A 88 -9.22 12.37 25.34
C PRO A 88 -9.22 12.48 23.80
N PHE A 89 -9.14 11.36 23.09
CA PHE A 89 -9.16 11.39 21.62
C PHE A 89 -10.54 11.70 21.02
N MET A 90 -11.60 11.76 21.83
CA MET A 90 -12.95 12.17 21.43
C MET A 90 -13.29 13.61 21.84
N GLU A 91 -12.39 14.32 22.53
CA GLU A 91 -12.63 15.69 22.97
C GLU A 91 -12.95 16.62 21.79
N GLY A 92 -14.05 17.35 21.90
CA GLY A 92 -14.53 18.27 20.86
C GLY A 92 -15.11 17.61 19.61
N LYS A 93 -15.24 16.27 19.59
CA LYS A 93 -15.81 15.51 18.47
C LYS A 93 -17.24 15.07 18.78
N LEU A 94 -18.03 14.87 17.73
CA LEU A 94 -19.34 14.23 17.89
C LEU A 94 -19.13 12.74 18.19
N ALA A 95 -19.71 12.24 19.28
CA ALA A 95 -19.62 10.84 19.68
C ALA A 95 -20.52 9.92 18.84
N SER A 96 -20.33 9.92 17.51
CA SER A 96 -20.99 8.99 16.58
C SER A 96 -20.13 7.75 16.35
N CYS A 97 -20.75 6.67 15.90
CA CYS A 97 -20.05 5.43 15.57
C CYS A 97 -18.97 5.66 14.50
N GLU A 98 -19.24 6.49 13.49
CA GLU A 98 -18.29 6.80 12.42
C GLU A 98 -17.04 7.51 12.96
N ASN A 99 -17.21 8.48 13.86
CA ASN A 99 -16.09 9.17 14.47
C ASN A 99 -15.30 8.25 15.40
N LEU A 100 -15.97 7.40 16.19
CA LEU A 100 -15.32 6.39 17.01
C LEU A 100 -14.49 5.42 16.15
N VAL A 101 -15.05 4.91 15.06
CA VAL A 101 -14.34 4.04 14.11
C VAL A 101 -13.12 4.76 13.52
N MET A 102 -13.25 6.02 13.12
CA MET A 102 -12.11 6.79 12.61
C MET A 102 -11.00 6.99 13.64
N GLU A 103 -11.34 7.27 14.90
CA GLU A 103 -10.34 7.44 15.96
C GLU A 103 -9.72 6.10 16.37
N PHE A 104 -10.51 5.05 16.49
CA PHE A 104 -10.02 3.71 16.76
C PHE A 104 -9.10 3.22 15.64
N TRP A 105 -9.43 3.50 14.38
CA TRP A 105 -8.58 3.18 13.24
C TRP A 105 -7.22 3.89 13.32
N LYS A 106 -7.19 5.19 13.62
CA LYS A 106 -5.94 5.96 13.77
C LYS A 106 -5.00 5.37 14.83
N ILE A 107 -5.58 4.79 15.88
CA ILE A 107 -4.84 4.17 16.98
C ILE A 107 -4.43 2.73 16.63
N LEU A 108 -5.36 1.94 16.10
CA LEU A 108 -5.17 0.50 15.87
C LEU A 108 -4.39 0.19 14.60
N ASP A 109 -4.57 0.91 13.48
CA ASP A 109 -3.89 0.61 12.21
C ASP A 109 -2.36 0.51 12.35
N PRO A 110 -1.64 1.50 12.92
CA PRO A 110 -0.20 1.38 13.09
C PRO A 110 0.19 0.27 14.06
N ALA A 111 -0.55 0.11 15.16
CA ALA A 111 -0.24 -0.86 16.20
C ALA A 111 -0.49 -2.32 15.75
N VAL A 112 -1.53 -2.54 14.94
CA VAL A 112 -1.81 -3.85 14.32
C VAL A 112 -0.73 -4.19 13.30
N LYS A 113 -0.29 -3.22 12.48
CA LYS A 113 0.82 -3.42 11.53
C LYS A 113 2.11 -3.89 12.20
N GLU A 114 2.42 -3.40 13.40
CA GLU A 114 3.58 -3.86 14.18
C GLU A 114 3.50 -5.35 14.57
N ILE A 115 2.29 -5.87 14.78
CA ILE A 115 2.07 -7.29 15.14
C ILE A 115 1.68 -8.16 13.92
N THR A 116 1.64 -7.57 12.71
CA THR A 116 1.35 -8.23 11.44
C THR A 116 2.39 -7.88 10.36
N PRO A 117 3.65 -8.32 10.51
CA PRO A 117 4.74 -7.93 9.60
C PRO A 117 4.45 -8.25 8.13
N HIS A 118 3.69 -9.31 7.84
CA HIS A 118 3.40 -9.78 6.48
C HIS A 118 2.11 -9.20 5.83
N GLY A 119 1.54 -8.11 6.37
CA GLY A 119 0.19 -7.62 6.00
C GLY A 119 0.06 -6.55 4.90
N GLY A 120 1.16 -6.01 4.35
CA GLY A 120 1.13 -4.96 3.32
C GLY A 120 1.67 -5.42 1.97
N GLU A 121 1.05 -5.04 0.86
CA GLU A 121 1.56 -5.27 -0.49
C GLU A 121 2.66 -4.28 -0.83
N ARG A 122 3.92 -4.72 -0.69
CA ARG A 122 5.13 -3.88 -0.81
C ARG A 122 5.73 -3.99 -2.22
N SER A 123 5.16 -3.36 -3.25
CA SER A 123 5.56 -3.64 -4.64
C SER A 123 7.04 -3.31 -4.95
N GLY A 124 7.54 -2.18 -4.44
CA GLY A 124 8.96 -1.79 -4.57
C GLY A 124 9.91 -2.78 -3.88
N ASP A 125 9.57 -3.16 -2.64
CA ASP A 125 10.35 -4.09 -1.81
C ASP A 125 10.35 -5.52 -2.38
N LEU A 126 9.22 -5.95 -2.95
CA LEU A 126 9.09 -7.22 -3.66
C LEU A 126 9.96 -7.25 -4.93
N HIS A 127 9.98 -6.19 -5.73
CA HIS A 127 10.84 -6.13 -6.91
C HIS A 127 12.32 -6.08 -6.53
N ALA A 128 12.65 -5.33 -5.48
CA ALA A 128 13.99 -5.22 -4.93
C ALA A 128 14.52 -6.56 -4.40
N SER A 129 13.73 -7.28 -3.60
CA SER A 129 14.08 -8.61 -3.08
C SER A 129 14.25 -9.67 -4.16
N ASN A 130 13.38 -9.71 -5.17
CA ASN A 130 13.53 -10.62 -6.31
C ASN A 130 14.83 -10.39 -7.09
N LEU A 131 15.24 -9.12 -7.23
CA LEU A 131 16.52 -8.76 -7.81
C LEU A 131 17.68 -9.28 -6.93
N VAL A 132 17.63 -9.06 -5.62
CA VAL A 132 18.65 -9.54 -4.67
C VAL A 132 18.78 -11.06 -4.74
N HIS A 133 17.68 -11.80 -4.67
CA HIS A 133 17.69 -13.26 -4.80
C HIS A 133 18.34 -13.71 -6.11
N SER A 134 18.06 -13.02 -7.22
CA SER A 134 18.65 -13.33 -8.52
C SER A 134 20.15 -13.02 -8.55
N MET A 135 20.59 -11.93 -7.93
CA MET A 135 22.00 -11.54 -7.84
C MET A 135 22.80 -12.50 -6.94
N VAL A 136 22.25 -12.89 -5.78
CA VAL A 136 22.88 -13.86 -4.86
C VAL A 136 23.06 -15.22 -5.53
N LYS A 137 22.11 -15.65 -6.38
CA LYS A 137 22.25 -16.88 -7.18
C LYS A 137 23.41 -16.82 -8.17
N LEU A 138 23.76 -15.63 -8.66
CA LEU A 138 24.86 -15.43 -9.60
C LEU A 138 26.21 -15.26 -8.89
N ASP A 139 26.22 -14.55 -7.76
CA ASP A 139 27.41 -14.35 -6.91
C ASP A 139 27.00 -14.19 -5.44
N SER A 140 27.33 -15.21 -4.63
CA SER A 140 27.02 -15.24 -3.20
C SER A 140 27.93 -14.34 -2.35
N ASN A 141 28.97 -13.73 -2.93
CA ASN A 141 29.87 -12.81 -2.21
C ASN A 141 29.34 -11.36 -2.19
N LEU A 142 28.25 -11.09 -2.90
CA LEU A 142 27.63 -9.77 -2.90
C LEU A 142 27.05 -9.47 -1.51
N SER A 143 27.31 -8.27 -1.03
CA SER A 143 26.68 -7.74 0.18
C SER A 143 25.71 -6.62 -0.16
N PHE A 144 24.58 -6.62 0.52
CA PHE A 144 23.45 -5.75 0.21
C PHE A 144 23.12 -4.93 1.46
N ARG A 145 22.96 -3.62 1.30
CA ARG A 145 22.52 -2.71 2.36
C ARG A 145 21.53 -1.73 1.78
N GLY A 146 20.48 -1.32 2.46
CA GLY A 146 19.50 -0.46 1.78
C GLY A 146 18.37 0.06 2.63
N MET A 147 17.47 0.77 1.96
CA MET A 147 16.11 0.97 2.41
C MET A 147 15.22 -0.07 1.73
N GLY A 148 14.41 -0.74 2.55
CA GLY A 148 13.52 -1.81 2.12
C GLY A 148 12.65 -2.26 3.29
N GLY A 149 11.90 -3.33 3.07
CA GLY A 149 11.01 -3.93 4.04
C GLY A 149 11.36 -5.38 4.32
N ASP A 150 10.38 -6.13 4.79
CA ASP A 150 10.57 -7.53 5.18
C ASP A 150 11.06 -8.39 4.00
N TYR A 151 10.58 -8.15 2.76
CA TYR A 151 11.05 -8.92 1.62
C TYR A 151 12.54 -8.70 1.33
N SER A 152 13.00 -7.44 1.37
CA SER A 152 14.43 -7.14 1.18
C SER A 152 15.27 -7.72 2.31
N LYS A 153 14.79 -7.63 3.56
CA LYS A 153 15.47 -8.20 4.72
C LYS A 153 15.64 -9.72 4.59
N ASP A 154 14.57 -10.42 4.23
CA ASP A 154 14.56 -11.87 4.02
C ASP A 154 15.44 -12.29 2.85
N ALA A 155 15.58 -11.42 1.83
CA ALA A 155 16.52 -11.62 0.73
C ALA A 155 17.99 -11.41 1.11
N GLY A 156 18.29 -10.94 2.33
CA GLY A 156 19.65 -10.72 2.83
C GLY A 156 20.13 -9.27 2.74
N VAL A 157 19.23 -8.31 2.53
CA VAL A 157 19.57 -6.88 2.58
C VAL A 157 19.68 -6.42 4.03
N VAL A 158 20.83 -5.84 4.39
CA VAL A 158 20.99 -5.16 5.68
C VAL A 158 20.26 -3.82 5.63
N LEU A 159 19.14 -3.70 6.34
CA LEU A 159 18.36 -2.47 6.32
C LEU A 159 19.06 -1.35 7.11
N ALA A 160 19.35 -0.24 6.42
CA ALA A 160 19.74 1.03 7.03
C ALA A 160 18.52 1.81 7.52
N VAL A 161 17.37 1.62 6.86
CA VAL A 161 16.06 2.16 7.22
C VAL A 161 15.01 1.13 6.86
N ASP A 162 14.15 0.77 7.81
CA ASP A 162 12.92 0.03 7.52
C ASP A 162 11.87 1.00 7.00
N TYR A 163 11.35 0.75 5.81
CA TYR A 163 10.39 1.66 5.22
C TYR A 163 9.05 1.68 5.99
N ALA A 164 8.71 0.71 6.84
CA ALA A 164 7.54 0.81 7.71
C ALA A 164 7.58 2.10 8.55
N GLU A 165 8.78 2.58 8.88
CA GLU A 165 8.98 3.87 9.52
C GLU A 165 8.63 5.06 8.60
N ILE A 166 8.67 4.89 7.28
CA ILE A 166 8.36 5.86 6.22
C ILE A 166 6.89 5.77 5.75
N ALA A 167 6.32 4.56 5.63
CA ALA A 167 4.98 4.27 5.12
C ALA A 167 3.82 4.54 6.09
N LEU A 168 4.10 5.07 7.29
CA LEU A 168 3.14 5.82 8.10
C LEU A 168 2.66 7.05 7.30
N MET A 169 1.76 6.86 6.33
CA MET A 169 1.18 7.91 5.50
C MET A 169 -0.33 7.70 5.32
N GLY A 170 -1.10 8.25 6.24
CA GLY A 170 -2.49 8.63 6.02
C GLY A 170 -2.59 9.93 5.24
N PHE A 171 -3.71 10.11 4.53
CA PHE A 171 -4.05 11.23 3.64
C PHE A 171 -3.86 12.64 4.24
N LEU A 172 -3.80 12.80 5.57
CA LEU A 172 -3.58 14.10 6.23
C LEU A 172 -2.11 14.58 6.25
N GLU A 173 -1.14 13.69 6.04
CA GLU A 173 0.29 14.07 6.13
C GLU A 173 0.91 14.51 4.81
N VAL A 174 0.19 14.64 3.70
CA VAL A 174 0.78 15.10 2.42
C VAL A 174 1.52 16.46 2.55
N VAL A 175 1.13 17.29 3.52
CA VAL A 175 1.78 18.58 3.82
C VAL A 175 2.90 18.48 4.89
N LEU A 176 2.77 17.61 5.90
CA LEU A 176 3.77 17.44 6.98
C LEU A 176 4.83 16.36 6.68
N GLY A 177 4.48 15.38 5.84
CA GLY A 177 5.29 14.24 5.41
C GLY A 177 6.53 14.65 4.60
N PHE A 178 6.56 15.87 4.06
CA PHE A 178 7.77 16.41 3.42
C PHE A 178 8.96 16.50 4.39
N ARG A 179 8.74 16.85 5.68
CA ARG A 179 9.81 16.90 6.69
C ARG A 179 10.38 15.52 6.98
N LYS A 180 9.49 14.51 7.04
CA LYS A 180 9.85 13.12 7.26
C LYS A 180 10.65 12.56 6.08
N VAL A 181 10.23 12.84 4.85
CA VAL A 181 10.99 12.53 3.62
C VAL A 181 12.40 13.14 3.65
N LEU A 182 12.54 14.41 4.07
CA LEU A 182 13.86 15.04 4.21
C LEU A 182 14.74 14.37 5.27
N LYS A 183 14.16 13.96 6.40
CA LYS A 183 14.86 13.19 7.45
C LYS A 183 15.47 11.91 6.88
N TYR A 184 14.66 11.11 6.18
CA TYR A 184 15.13 9.83 5.63
C TYR A 184 16.09 9.99 4.46
N LEU A 185 15.91 11.00 3.61
CA LEU A 185 16.91 11.37 2.61
C LEU A 185 18.27 11.66 3.26
N LYS A 186 18.29 12.37 4.39
CA LYS A 186 19.53 12.64 5.12
C LYS A 186 20.15 11.37 5.71
N LEU A 187 19.34 10.52 6.33
CA LEU A 187 19.79 9.24 6.91
C LEU A 187 20.43 8.36 5.83
N ILE A 188 19.73 8.16 4.71
CA ILE A 188 20.21 7.36 3.60
C ILE A 188 21.48 7.93 2.98
N LYS A 189 21.54 9.25 2.74
CA LYS A 189 22.75 9.88 2.20
C LYS A 189 23.96 9.64 3.10
N ASN A 190 23.78 9.77 4.41
CA ASN A 190 24.85 9.48 5.37
C ASN A 190 25.25 7.99 5.35
N ASP A 191 24.26 7.10 5.25
CA ASP A 191 24.50 5.66 5.18
C ASP A 191 25.30 5.28 3.93
N ILE A 192 24.94 5.82 2.76
CA ILE A 192 25.67 5.63 1.50
C ILE A 192 27.14 6.05 1.64
N LEU A 193 27.40 7.20 2.28
CA LEU A 193 28.78 7.69 2.49
C LEU A 193 29.58 6.82 3.45
N GLN A 194 28.93 6.18 4.43
CA GLN A 194 29.57 5.28 5.38
C GLN A 194 29.82 3.90 4.76
N PHE A 195 28.82 3.36 4.08
CA PHE A 195 28.86 2.04 3.45
C PHE A 195 29.77 2.02 2.22
N LYS A 196 29.86 3.13 1.48
CA LYS A 196 30.67 3.29 0.26
C LYS A 196 30.41 2.18 -0.76
N PRO A 197 29.18 2.06 -1.27
CA PRO A 197 28.83 1.01 -2.21
C PRO A 197 29.57 1.15 -3.54
N ASP A 198 29.81 0.01 -4.19
CA ASP A 198 30.34 -0.04 -5.55
C ASP A 198 29.27 0.37 -6.58
N ALA A 199 28.00 0.18 -6.25
CA ALA A 199 26.86 0.61 -7.06
C ALA A 199 25.59 0.76 -6.20
N ILE A 200 24.63 1.55 -6.71
CA ILE A 200 23.30 1.72 -6.13
C ILE A 200 22.26 1.28 -7.16
N VAL A 201 21.31 0.43 -6.74
CA VAL A 201 20.11 0.10 -7.51
C VAL A 201 18.91 0.77 -6.87
N LEU A 202 18.31 1.67 -7.64
CA LEU A 202 17.07 2.34 -7.31
C LEU A 202 15.92 1.55 -7.93
N VAL A 203 14.92 1.20 -7.13
CA VAL A 203 13.76 0.42 -7.59
C VAL A 203 12.51 1.27 -7.46
N ASP A 204 11.89 1.61 -8.60
CA ASP A 204 10.69 2.43 -8.68
C ASP A 204 10.85 3.81 -7.99
N TYR A 205 9.73 4.44 -7.59
CA TYR A 205 9.62 5.66 -6.79
C TYR A 205 10.45 6.86 -7.28
N GLY A 206 9.99 7.50 -8.36
CA GLY A 206 10.65 8.67 -8.93
C GLY A 206 10.76 9.92 -8.05
N GLY A 207 10.01 10.05 -6.96
CA GLY A 207 10.06 11.24 -6.09
C GLY A 207 11.30 11.29 -5.20
N PHE A 208 11.60 10.17 -4.54
CA PHE A 208 12.68 9.99 -3.57
C PHE A 208 13.95 9.52 -4.27
N ASN A 209 13.85 8.47 -5.09
CA ASN A 209 15.01 7.83 -5.72
C ASN A 209 15.74 8.77 -6.67
N MET A 210 15.06 9.72 -7.34
CA MET A 210 15.74 10.74 -8.16
C MET A 210 16.65 11.69 -7.35
N LYS A 211 16.36 11.91 -6.05
CA LYS A 211 17.21 12.70 -5.17
C LYS A 211 18.42 11.89 -4.67
N ILE A 212 18.26 10.58 -4.51
CA ILE A 212 19.35 9.65 -4.21
C ILE A 212 20.25 9.48 -5.44
N ALA A 213 19.68 9.30 -6.63
CA ALA A 213 20.39 9.25 -7.91
C ALA A 213 21.32 10.45 -8.09
N ALA A 214 20.79 11.67 -7.95
CA ALA A 214 21.59 12.88 -8.05
C ALA A 214 22.75 12.92 -7.03
N PHE A 215 22.48 12.52 -5.79
CA PHE A 215 23.50 12.48 -4.74
C PHE A 215 24.58 11.42 -5.01
N ALA A 216 24.19 10.25 -5.50
CA ALA A 216 25.12 9.18 -5.86
C ALA A 216 26.03 9.60 -7.02
N THR A 217 25.46 10.23 -8.06
CA THR A 217 26.23 10.81 -9.17
C THR A 217 27.22 11.88 -8.69
N GLU A 218 26.80 12.78 -7.79
CA GLU A 218 27.69 13.80 -7.19
C GLU A 218 28.86 13.17 -6.43
N ASN A 219 28.66 11.97 -5.85
CA ASN A 219 29.67 11.20 -5.13
C ASN A 219 30.37 10.14 -6.01
N LYS A 220 30.16 10.16 -7.34
CA LYS A 220 30.76 9.24 -8.32
C LYS A 220 30.47 7.76 -8.05
N ILE A 221 29.29 7.46 -7.52
CA ILE A 221 28.82 6.10 -7.29
C ILE A 221 27.93 5.70 -8.49
N PRO A 222 28.20 4.58 -9.18
CA PRO A 222 27.36 4.08 -10.26
C PRO A 222 25.90 3.89 -9.84
N VAL A 223 24.98 4.40 -10.66
CA VAL A 223 23.54 4.38 -10.42
C VAL A 223 22.83 3.53 -11.47
N HIS A 224 22.24 2.44 -10.98
CA HIS A 224 21.32 1.58 -11.69
C HIS A 224 19.88 1.96 -11.31
N TYR A 225 18.99 2.09 -12.29
CA TYR A 225 17.59 2.41 -12.04
C TYR A 225 16.70 1.33 -12.66
N TYR A 226 16.10 0.51 -11.81
CA TYR A 226 15.13 -0.51 -12.17
C TYR A 226 13.71 0.05 -12.01
N ILE A 227 12.87 -0.11 -13.03
CA ILE A 227 11.51 0.46 -13.07
C ILE A 227 11.59 2.00 -12.98
N PRO A 228 12.13 2.68 -14.01
CA PRO A 228 12.27 4.13 -13.98
C PRO A 228 10.90 4.83 -13.90
N PRO A 229 10.87 6.11 -13.49
CA PRO A 229 9.62 6.87 -13.46
C PRO A 229 9.03 6.97 -14.88
N LYS A 230 7.70 6.86 -14.98
CA LYS A 230 6.93 6.96 -16.25
C LYS A 230 6.95 8.37 -16.85
N VAL A 231 8.13 8.88 -17.19
CA VAL A 231 8.38 10.25 -17.71
C VAL A 231 7.77 10.47 -19.11
N TRP A 232 7.43 9.39 -19.82
CA TRP A 232 6.68 9.45 -21.07
C TRP A 232 5.23 9.91 -20.85
N ALA A 233 4.63 9.56 -19.71
CA ALA A 233 3.25 9.92 -19.39
C ALA A 233 3.15 11.38 -18.87
N TRP A 234 4.21 11.90 -18.24
CA TRP A 234 4.21 13.22 -17.60
C TRP A 234 5.59 13.88 -17.61
N ASN A 235 5.66 15.16 -18.00
CA ASN A 235 6.84 16.04 -17.85
C ASN A 235 8.15 15.44 -18.42
N GLN A 236 8.22 15.34 -19.75
CA GLN A 236 9.38 14.78 -20.49
C GLN A 236 10.73 15.43 -20.14
N LYS A 237 10.74 16.66 -19.59
CA LYS A 237 11.98 17.29 -19.08
C LYS A 237 12.66 16.45 -17.99
N ARG A 238 11.91 15.60 -17.26
CA ARG A 238 12.47 14.67 -16.27
C ARG A 238 13.34 13.58 -16.90
N ALA A 239 13.17 13.25 -18.18
CA ALA A 239 14.04 12.30 -18.89
C ALA A 239 15.49 12.81 -18.95
N LEU A 240 15.69 14.11 -19.14
CA LEU A 240 17.03 14.72 -19.11
C LEU A 240 17.68 14.63 -17.73
N LYS A 241 16.89 14.77 -16.66
CA LYS A 241 17.39 14.61 -15.29
C LYS A 241 17.73 13.15 -15.00
N LEU A 242 16.91 12.21 -15.48
CA LEU A 242 17.21 10.78 -15.40
C LEU A 242 18.55 10.50 -16.10
N LYS A 243 18.70 10.92 -17.36
CA LYS A 243 19.96 10.82 -18.13
C LYS A 243 21.18 11.33 -17.36
N SER A 244 21.06 12.47 -16.68
CA SER A 244 22.19 13.09 -15.99
C SER A 244 22.48 12.49 -14.60
N THR A 245 21.67 11.54 -14.11
CA THR A 245 21.77 11.01 -12.74
C THR A 245 21.73 9.48 -12.66
N THR A 246 21.74 8.80 -13.80
CA THR A 246 21.72 7.34 -13.88
C THR A 246 22.69 6.85 -14.93
N ASP A 247 23.41 5.79 -14.64
CA ASP A 247 24.34 5.12 -15.56
C ASP A 247 23.65 4.00 -16.33
N PHE A 248 22.78 3.24 -15.66
CA PHE A 248 22.05 2.11 -16.25
C PHE A 248 20.57 2.18 -15.93
N ILE A 249 19.70 1.89 -16.91
CA ILE A 249 18.25 1.91 -16.73
C ILE A 249 17.64 0.62 -17.26
N TYR A 250 16.76 0.03 -16.45
CA TYR A 250 16.07 -1.22 -16.73
C TYR A 250 14.56 -0.98 -16.73
N SER A 251 13.96 -0.97 -17.92
CA SER A 251 12.54 -0.75 -18.14
C SER A 251 11.75 -2.06 -18.17
N ILE A 252 10.51 -1.98 -17.69
CA ILE A 252 9.55 -3.09 -17.69
C ILE A 252 8.48 -2.95 -18.80
N LEU A 253 8.56 -1.91 -19.63
CA LEU A 253 7.63 -1.68 -20.74
C LEU A 253 8.41 -1.64 -22.06
N PRO A 254 8.09 -2.48 -23.06
CA PRO A 254 8.93 -2.65 -24.23
C PRO A 254 9.11 -1.34 -25.02
N PHE A 255 8.08 -0.51 -25.11
CA PHE A 255 8.11 0.75 -25.84
C PHE A 255 8.96 1.86 -25.17
N GLU A 256 9.29 1.74 -23.89
CA GLU A 256 10.07 2.78 -23.20
C GLU A 256 11.49 2.88 -23.75
N THR A 257 12.03 1.78 -24.31
CA THR A 257 13.33 1.75 -24.97
C THR A 257 13.42 2.77 -26.12
N GLU A 258 12.47 2.72 -27.06
CA GLU A 258 12.35 3.67 -28.17
C GLU A 258 12.07 5.10 -27.69
N PHE A 259 11.29 5.25 -26.62
CA PHE A 259 11.05 6.56 -26.02
C PHE A 259 12.34 7.20 -25.51
N PHE A 260 13.13 6.46 -24.73
CA PHE A 260 14.38 6.95 -24.14
C PHE A 260 15.50 7.12 -25.18
N GLN A 261 15.47 6.35 -26.26
CA GLN A 261 16.40 6.52 -27.38
C GLN A 261 16.31 7.92 -28.00
N LYS A 262 15.13 8.55 -28.02
CA LYS A 262 14.94 9.95 -28.47
C LYS A 262 15.69 10.97 -27.61
N PHE A 263 16.02 10.60 -26.37
CA PHE A 263 16.83 11.41 -25.45
C PHE A 263 18.31 10.98 -25.45
N GLY A 264 18.70 10.06 -26.35
CA GLY A 264 20.05 9.51 -26.43
C GLY A 264 20.44 8.73 -25.18
N MET A 265 19.50 7.96 -24.63
CA MET A 265 19.70 7.08 -23.49
C MET A 265 19.54 5.63 -23.96
N ASP A 266 20.48 4.78 -23.58
CA ASP A 266 20.36 3.34 -23.79
C ASP A 266 19.63 2.72 -22.59
N VAL A 267 18.44 2.17 -22.83
CA VAL A 267 17.58 1.61 -21.78
C VAL A 267 17.30 0.15 -22.12
N LYS A 268 17.58 -0.74 -21.18
CA LYS A 268 17.39 -2.18 -21.35
C LYS A 268 15.97 -2.56 -20.94
N TYR A 269 15.21 -3.17 -21.86
CA TYR A 269 13.95 -3.81 -21.50
C TYR A 269 14.22 -5.17 -20.84
N VAL A 270 13.69 -5.38 -19.63
CA VAL A 270 13.96 -6.56 -18.81
C VAL A 270 12.72 -7.41 -18.55
N GLY A 271 11.62 -7.15 -19.24
CA GLY A 271 10.34 -7.81 -19.01
C GLY A 271 9.53 -7.16 -17.88
N ASN A 272 8.22 -7.42 -17.88
CA ASN A 272 7.32 -6.91 -16.86
C ASN A 272 7.13 -7.94 -15.75
N PRO A 273 7.46 -7.64 -14.48
CA PRO A 273 7.24 -8.55 -13.35
C PRO A 273 5.80 -9.07 -13.24
N LEU A 274 4.82 -8.31 -13.71
CA LEU A 274 3.43 -8.74 -13.77
C LEU A 274 3.25 -10.01 -14.61
N LEU A 275 4.05 -10.21 -15.66
CA LEU A 275 3.99 -11.42 -16.49
C LEU A 275 4.40 -12.66 -15.70
N ASP A 276 5.36 -12.54 -14.79
CA ASP A 276 5.78 -13.65 -13.94
C ASP A 276 4.70 -14.01 -12.92
N GLU A 277 4.00 -13.02 -12.37
CA GLU A 277 2.85 -13.25 -11.50
C GLU A 277 1.65 -13.86 -12.26
N ILE A 278 1.38 -13.41 -13.49
CA ILE A 278 0.37 -14.03 -14.36
C ILE A 278 0.72 -15.50 -14.65
N ARG A 279 2.00 -15.82 -14.87
CA ARG A 279 2.45 -17.22 -15.07
C ARG A 279 2.28 -18.08 -13.83
N LYS A 280 2.40 -17.50 -12.63
CA LYS A 280 2.17 -18.20 -11.34
C LYS A 280 0.68 -18.32 -10.99
N PHE A 281 -0.19 -17.54 -11.63
CA PHE A 281 -1.60 -17.50 -11.32
C PHE A 281 -2.26 -18.85 -11.63
N ASN A 282 -2.84 -19.45 -10.59
CA ASN A 282 -3.67 -20.64 -10.71
C ASN A 282 -5.12 -20.26 -10.39
N GLN A 283 -6.02 -20.53 -11.32
CA GLN A 283 -7.44 -20.28 -11.12
C GLN A 283 -7.96 -21.15 -9.97
N HIS A 284 -8.72 -20.55 -9.06
CA HIS A 284 -9.35 -21.29 -7.98
C HIS A 284 -10.42 -22.24 -8.53
N GLU A 285 -10.31 -23.54 -8.25
CA GLU A 285 -11.19 -24.58 -8.79
C GLU A 285 -12.69 -24.31 -8.52
N PHE A 286 -13.00 -23.78 -7.34
CA PHE A 286 -14.37 -23.42 -6.93
C PHE A 286 -14.69 -21.92 -7.06
N PHE A 287 -14.09 -21.23 -8.03
CA PHE A 287 -14.25 -19.77 -8.21
C PHE A 287 -15.72 -19.34 -8.30
N TYR A 288 -16.53 -20.05 -9.08
CA TYR A 288 -17.94 -19.71 -9.27
C TYR A 288 -18.75 -19.91 -8.00
N GLN A 289 -18.55 -21.03 -7.30
CA GLN A 289 -19.28 -21.37 -6.08
C GLN A 289 -18.90 -20.43 -4.93
N LYS A 290 -17.60 -20.16 -4.76
CA LYS A 290 -17.09 -19.32 -3.68
C LYS A 290 -17.64 -17.89 -3.73
N ASN A 291 -17.76 -17.33 -4.94
CA ASN A 291 -18.23 -15.96 -5.15
C ASN A 291 -19.73 -15.92 -5.51
N THR A 292 -20.44 -17.04 -5.42
CA THR A 292 -21.87 -17.15 -5.78
C THR A 292 -22.15 -16.63 -7.20
N ILE A 293 -21.24 -16.81 -8.14
CA ILE A 293 -21.31 -16.32 -9.53
C ILE A 293 -22.01 -17.38 -10.40
N SER A 294 -22.84 -16.97 -11.37
CA SER A 294 -23.47 -17.92 -12.30
C SER A 294 -22.49 -18.41 -13.36
N TYR A 295 -22.85 -19.36 -14.21
CA TYR A 295 -22.01 -19.77 -15.35
C TYR A 295 -22.24 -18.91 -16.62
N GLN A 296 -22.97 -17.80 -16.53
CA GLN A 296 -23.14 -16.88 -17.64
C GLN A 296 -21.82 -16.16 -17.95
N PRO A 297 -21.63 -15.64 -19.19
CA PRO A 297 -20.49 -14.78 -19.52
C PRO A 297 -20.33 -13.65 -18.49
N ILE A 298 -19.12 -13.47 -17.98
CA ILE A 298 -18.79 -12.46 -16.98
C ILE A 298 -18.22 -11.23 -17.68
N ILE A 299 -18.76 -10.05 -17.37
CA ILE A 299 -18.16 -8.76 -17.69
C ILE A 299 -17.66 -8.12 -16.39
N ALA A 300 -16.34 -7.96 -16.27
CA ALA A 300 -15.72 -7.34 -15.12
C ALA A 300 -15.68 -5.81 -15.27
N LEU A 301 -16.17 -5.10 -14.26
CA LEU A 301 -16.09 -3.64 -14.13
C LEU A 301 -14.91 -3.27 -13.22
N LEU A 302 -13.95 -2.52 -13.75
CA LEU A 302 -12.75 -2.08 -13.04
C LEU A 302 -12.80 -0.55 -12.88
N PRO A 303 -13.61 0.00 -11.95
CA PRO A 303 -13.86 1.44 -11.86
C PRO A 303 -12.67 2.25 -11.31
N GLY A 304 -11.56 1.58 -11.00
CA GLY A 304 -10.33 2.16 -10.46
C GLY A 304 -10.09 1.76 -9.01
N SER A 305 -8.91 2.13 -8.50
CA SER A 305 -8.49 1.81 -7.14
C SER A 305 -8.40 3.04 -6.23
N ARG A 306 -8.77 4.23 -6.71
CA ARG A 306 -8.98 5.43 -5.87
C ARG A 306 -10.45 5.77 -5.76
N LYS A 307 -10.87 6.24 -4.58
CA LYS A 307 -12.24 6.74 -4.35
C LYS A 307 -12.72 7.73 -5.41
N GLN A 308 -11.86 8.64 -5.87
CA GLN A 308 -12.20 9.60 -6.94
C GLN A 308 -12.38 8.92 -8.31
N GLU A 309 -11.51 7.95 -8.66
CA GLU A 309 -11.64 7.16 -9.89
C GLU A 309 -12.97 6.41 -9.87
N VAL A 310 -13.24 5.67 -8.78
CA VAL A 310 -14.46 4.88 -8.62
C VAL A 310 -15.70 5.77 -8.68
N ASN A 311 -15.74 6.88 -7.93
CA ASN A 311 -16.86 7.82 -7.96
C ASN A 311 -17.11 8.40 -9.36
N SER A 312 -16.06 8.58 -10.17
CA SER A 312 -16.18 9.16 -11.51
C SER A 312 -16.57 8.16 -12.60
N MET A 313 -16.12 6.90 -12.48
CA MET A 313 -16.24 5.88 -13.52
C MET A 313 -17.34 4.87 -13.27
N LEU A 314 -17.62 4.53 -12.00
CA LEU A 314 -18.55 3.45 -11.67
C LEU A 314 -19.93 3.69 -12.28
N THR A 315 -20.51 4.88 -12.10
CA THR A 315 -21.83 5.21 -12.63
C THR A 315 -21.89 5.08 -14.15
N LYS A 316 -20.84 5.49 -14.87
CA LYS A 316 -20.78 5.39 -16.34
C LYS A 316 -20.66 3.93 -16.81
N MET A 317 -19.85 3.13 -16.10
CA MET A 317 -19.72 1.70 -16.39
C MET A 317 -21.03 0.94 -16.17
N MET A 318 -21.83 1.37 -15.18
CA MET A 318 -23.13 0.76 -14.90
C MET A 318 -24.17 1.01 -16.00
N GLU A 319 -24.05 2.08 -16.79
CA GLU A 319 -24.94 2.34 -17.94
C GLU A 319 -24.88 1.21 -18.97
N LEU A 320 -23.72 0.55 -19.12
CA LEU A 320 -23.52 -0.58 -20.03
C LEU A 320 -24.28 -1.85 -19.63
N VAL A 321 -24.71 -1.97 -18.37
CA VAL A 321 -25.33 -3.20 -17.86
C VAL A 321 -26.60 -3.54 -18.65
N HIS A 322 -27.35 -2.52 -19.04
CA HIS A 322 -28.60 -2.70 -19.79
C HIS A 322 -28.36 -3.16 -21.24
N GLU A 323 -27.16 -2.97 -21.79
CA GLU A 323 -26.82 -3.35 -23.17
C GLU A 323 -26.48 -4.85 -23.30
N PHE A 324 -26.13 -5.53 -22.21
CA PHE A 324 -25.70 -6.93 -22.22
C PHE A 324 -26.54 -7.82 -21.28
N PRO A 325 -27.84 -8.03 -21.56
CA PRO A 325 -28.75 -8.75 -20.67
C PRO A 325 -28.44 -10.24 -20.47
N ASN A 326 -27.60 -10.83 -21.35
CA ASN A 326 -27.17 -12.23 -21.28
C ASN A 326 -25.83 -12.42 -20.57
N ALA A 327 -25.23 -11.35 -20.05
CA ALA A 327 -23.99 -11.39 -19.28
C ALA A 327 -24.27 -11.01 -17.83
N GLN A 328 -23.45 -11.54 -16.91
CA GLN A 328 -23.42 -11.09 -15.54
C GLN A 328 -22.30 -10.07 -15.37
N PHE A 329 -22.57 -9.02 -14.60
CA PHE A 329 -21.59 -7.98 -14.31
C PHE A 329 -21.03 -8.17 -12.90
N ILE A 330 -19.70 -8.07 -12.79
CA ILE A 330 -18.98 -8.20 -11.53
C ILE A 330 -18.06 -7.00 -11.39
N ILE A 331 -18.11 -6.32 -10.25
CA ILE A 331 -17.13 -5.28 -9.95
C ILE A 331 -15.90 -5.92 -9.36
N ALA A 332 -14.74 -5.60 -9.96
CA ALA A 332 -13.44 -5.85 -9.36
C ALA A 332 -13.07 -4.68 -8.45
N GLY A 333 -13.53 -4.77 -7.19
CA GLY A 333 -13.24 -3.78 -6.17
C GLY A 333 -11.86 -3.99 -5.55
N VAL A 334 -11.29 -2.91 -4.99
CA VAL A 334 -10.05 -2.98 -4.20
C VAL A 334 -10.37 -2.89 -2.72
N ASP A 335 -9.68 -3.70 -1.93
CA ASP A 335 -9.90 -3.80 -0.47
C ASP A 335 -9.39 -2.58 0.29
N SER A 336 -8.59 -1.72 -0.36
CA SER A 336 -8.07 -0.47 0.20
C SER A 336 -9.11 0.64 0.27
N LEU A 337 -10.25 0.49 -0.41
CA LEU A 337 -11.34 1.46 -0.39
C LEU A 337 -12.50 0.98 0.47
N ASP A 338 -13.15 1.95 1.13
CA ASP A 338 -14.39 1.71 1.86
C ASP A 338 -15.42 1.04 0.93
N PRO A 339 -15.98 -0.13 1.30
CA PRO A 339 -17.01 -0.83 0.52
C PRO A 339 -18.18 0.07 0.12
N ALA A 340 -18.50 1.10 0.91
CA ALA A 340 -19.57 2.05 0.64
C ALA A 340 -19.38 2.82 -0.68
N VAL A 341 -18.14 2.94 -1.18
CA VAL A 341 -17.85 3.57 -2.49
C VAL A 341 -18.49 2.79 -3.64
N TYR A 342 -18.76 1.49 -3.46
CA TYR A 342 -19.40 0.63 -4.45
C TYR A 342 -20.91 0.46 -4.25
N ALA A 343 -21.50 1.12 -3.25
CA ALA A 343 -22.93 1.03 -2.94
C ALA A 343 -23.88 1.32 -4.12
N PRO A 344 -23.59 2.27 -5.05
CA PRO A 344 -24.45 2.49 -6.22
C PRO A 344 -24.66 1.22 -7.05
N ALA A 345 -23.60 0.43 -7.26
CA ALA A 345 -23.68 -0.78 -8.05
C ALA A 345 -24.38 -1.93 -7.33
N GLN A 346 -24.16 -2.06 -6.02
CA GLN A 346 -24.89 -3.03 -5.19
C GLN A 346 -26.40 -2.77 -5.23
N LYS A 347 -26.81 -1.49 -5.17
CA LYS A 347 -28.22 -1.08 -5.33
C LYS A 347 -28.79 -1.44 -6.70
N ALA A 348 -27.96 -1.44 -7.75
CA ALA A 348 -28.35 -1.87 -9.09
C ALA A 348 -28.33 -3.40 -9.29
N GLY A 349 -28.10 -4.18 -8.22
CA GLY A 349 -28.06 -5.64 -8.28
C GLY A 349 -26.78 -6.22 -8.90
N ILE A 350 -25.75 -5.38 -9.13
CA ILE A 350 -24.45 -5.82 -9.65
C ILE A 350 -23.65 -6.41 -8.50
N LYS A 351 -23.16 -7.64 -8.69
CA LYS A 351 -22.33 -8.30 -7.69
C LYS A 351 -20.99 -7.57 -7.58
N HIS A 352 -20.57 -7.35 -6.35
CA HIS A 352 -19.31 -6.71 -6.03
C HIS A 352 -18.45 -7.75 -5.33
N GLU A 353 -17.34 -8.11 -5.96
CA GLU A 353 -16.35 -9.01 -5.38
C GLU A 353 -15.06 -8.24 -5.16
N PHE A 354 -14.49 -8.46 -3.98
CA PHE A 354 -13.19 -7.92 -3.64
C PHE A 354 -12.15 -8.78 -4.32
N TYR A 355 -11.54 -8.24 -5.36
CA TYR A 355 -10.39 -8.87 -5.98
C TYR A 355 -9.14 -8.18 -5.48
N PHE A 356 -8.12 -9.01 -5.30
CA PHE A 356 -6.76 -8.52 -5.24
C PHE A 356 -6.43 -7.91 -6.62
N VAL A 357 -6.77 -6.65 -6.80
CA VAL A 357 -6.00 -5.82 -7.73
C VAL A 357 -4.68 -5.68 -7.02
N CYS A 358 -3.61 -6.17 -7.64
CA CYS A 358 -2.26 -5.77 -7.29
C CYS A 358 -2.24 -4.25 -7.48
N ASP A 359 -2.60 -3.53 -6.43
CA ASP A 359 -2.61 -2.09 -6.47
C ASP A 359 -1.12 -1.76 -6.45
N CYS A 360 -0.57 -1.27 -7.57
CA CYS A 360 0.79 -0.72 -7.59
C CYS A 360 0.88 0.56 -6.74
N LYS A 361 0.14 0.64 -5.63
CA LYS A 361 -0.16 1.84 -4.85
C LYS A 361 0.33 1.81 -3.43
N GLU A 362 1.24 0.92 -3.10
CA GLU A 362 2.34 1.32 -2.22
C GLU A 362 3.60 1.43 -3.07
N ILE A 363 3.70 2.57 -3.78
CA ILE A 363 5.02 2.99 -4.29
C ILE A 363 5.81 3.32 -3.03
N ASP A 364 6.55 2.35 -2.56
CA ASP A 364 7.47 2.50 -1.47
C ASP A 364 8.89 2.64 -2.03
N PRO A 365 9.71 3.62 -1.58
CA PRO A 365 11.04 3.79 -2.14
C PRO A 365 11.95 2.64 -1.71
N SER A 366 12.14 1.65 -2.56
CA SER A 366 13.22 0.68 -2.34
C SER A 366 14.51 1.20 -2.98
N SER A 367 15.58 1.24 -2.18
CA SER A 367 16.92 1.61 -2.61
C SER A 367 17.89 0.62 -2.00
N ILE A 368 18.50 -0.21 -2.83
CA ILE A 368 19.52 -1.16 -2.39
C ILE A 368 20.89 -0.64 -2.83
N TYR A 369 21.83 -0.69 -1.92
CA TYR A 369 23.26 -0.44 -2.09
C TYR A 369 23.96 -1.79 -2.07
N PHE A 370 25.01 -1.92 -2.87
CA PHE A 370 25.75 -3.17 -2.97
C PHE A 370 27.22 -2.89 -2.75
N PHE A 371 27.89 -3.79 -2.05
CA PHE A 371 29.35 -3.77 -1.91
C PHE A 371 29.89 -5.17 -2.23
N GLY A 372 30.83 -5.24 -3.16
CA GLY A 372 31.45 -6.47 -3.62
C GLY A 372 32.84 -6.18 -4.17
N LYS A 373 33.87 -6.86 -3.63
CA LYS A 373 35.20 -6.92 -4.25
C LYS A 373 35.12 -7.75 -5.54
N SER A 374 34.56 -7.20 -6.59
CA SER A 374 34.65 -7.78 -7.92
C SER A 374 34.74 -6.66 -8.95
N ASP A 375 35.71 -6.78 -9.86
CA ASP A 375 35.83 -5.91 -11.03
C ASP A 375 34.54 -6.04 -11.86
N TRP A 376 33.54 -5.19 -11.57
CA TRP A 376 32.34 -5.00 -12.36
C TRP A 376 32.72 -4.30 -13.67
N ARG A 377 33.39 -5.02 -14.56
CA ARG A 377 33.40 -4.69 -15.99
C ARG A 377 32.19 -5.36 -16.60
N GLU A 378 31.39 -4.58 -17.32
CA GLU A 378 30.28 -5.06 -18.15
C GLU A 378 30.72 -6.34 -18.89
N ARG A 379 30.26 -7.50 -18.42
CA ARG A 379 30.08 -8.63 -19.32
C ARG A 379 28.85 -8.25 -20.12
N SER A 380 29.07 -7.94 -21.39
CA SER A 380 28.01 -7.73 -22.37
C SER A 380 26.93 -8.80 -22.16
N CYS A 381 25.67 -8.36 -22.05
CA CYS A 381 24.51 -9.24 -22.08
C CYS A 381 24.34 -9.79 -23.51
N GLU A 382 25.34 -10.50 -24.02
CA GLU A 382 25.24 -11.29 -25.25
C GLU A 382 25.16 -12.75 -24.83
N GLY A 383 23.97 -13.35 -24.95
CA GLY A 383 23.84 -14.80 -24.93
C GLY A 383 22.89 -15.44 -23.91
N VAL A 384 21.95 -14.69 -23.29
CA VAL A 384 20.84 -15.33 -22.58
C VAL A 384 19.66 -15.45 -23.54
N ASP A 385 19.46 -16.67 -24.04
CA ASP A 385 18.32 -17.13 -24.84
C ASP A 385 16.98 -16.73 -24.15
N PRO A 386 16.07 -16.01 -24.83
CA PRO A 386 14.85 -15.46 -24.21
C PRO A 386 13.72 -16.50 -24.09
N ARG A 387 14.01 -17.72 -23.65
CA ARG A 387 13.01 -18.77 -23.37
C ARG A 387 12.63 -18.85 -21.91
#